data_AF-A0A5S4T6V8-F1
#
_entry.id   AF-A0A5S4T6V8-F1
#
_cell.length_a   1.000
_cell.length_b   1.000
_cell.length_c   1.000
_cell.angle_alpha   90.00
_cell.angle_beta   90.00
_cell.angle_gamma   90.00
#
_symmetry.space_group_name_H-M   'P 1'
#
loop_
_entity.id
_entity.type
_entity.pdbx_description
1 polymer ?
#
loop_
_entity_poly.entity_id
_entity_poly.type
_entity_poly.pdbx_seq_one_letter_code
_entity_poly.pdbx_strand_id
1 'polypeptide(L)'
;PLLIIADDVDGEALPTLVLNKIRGTFNVVAVKAPGFGDRRKAMLEDIAILTGGTVITEDLGLELKDATMPALGQAAKVTVDKDSTVIVEGAGSSEAIANRVGLIKSQLETTTSDFDREKLQERLAKLAGGVAVIKVGAATETAL
;
A
#
# COMPACT_ATOMS: atom_id res chain seq x y z
N PRO A 1 -2.41 10.00 -11.71
CA PRO A 1 -2.99 10.09 -10.35
C PRO A 1 -1.99 9.50 -9.35
N LEU A 2 -1.97 9.97 -8.11
CA LEU A 2 -1.01 9.52 -7.09
C LEU A 2 -1.74 9.09 -5.80
N LEU A 3 -1.35 7.96 -5.24
CA LEU A 3 -1.70 7.55 -3.89
C LEU A 3 -0.48 7.77 -2.99
N ILE A 4 -0.66 8.49 -1.88
CA ILE A 4 0.36 8.69 -0.85
C ILE A 4 -0.05 7.86 0.37
N ILE A 5 0.85 7.00 0.83
CA ILE A 5 0.69 6.23 2.08
C ILE A 5 1.84 6.63 2.99
N ALA A 6 1.54 7.34 4.08
CA ALA A 6 2.54 7.86 5.01
C ALA A 6 2.05 7.76 6.45
N ASP A 7 2.93 7.92 7.45
CA ASP A 7 2.52 7.96 8.87
C ASP A 7 1.46 9.04 9.10
N ASP A 8 1.81 10.27 8.72
CA ASP A 8 0.87 11.38 8.70
C ASP A 8 1.11 12.30 7.50
N VAL A 9 0.08 13.06 7.13
CA VAL A 9 0.14 14.09 6.09
C VAL A 9 -0.49 15.35 6.66
N ASP A 10 0.38 16.22 7.20
CA ASP A 10 -0.02 17.37 7.99
C ASP A 10 0.53 18.71 7.44
N GLY A 11 0.21 19.79 8.16
CA GLY A 11 0.75 21.12 7.92
C GLY A 11 0.32 21.69 6.58
N GLU A 12 1.26 22.29 5.84
CA GLU A 12 0.99 22.90 4.54
C GLU A 12 0.82 21.88 3.41
N ALA A 13 1.25 20.63 3.60
CA ALA A 13 1.14 19.59 2.58
C ALA A 13 -0.32 19.23 2.30
N LEU A 14 -1.13 18.99 3.35
CA LEU A 14 -2.52 18.56 3.20
C LEU A 14 -3.40 19.60 2.48
N PRO A 15 -3.44 20.89 2.86
CA PRO A 15 -4.20 21.91 2.14
C PRO A 15 -3.76 22.04 0.68
N THR A 16 -2.45 21.91 0.42
CA THR A 16 -1.89 21.98 -0.94
C THR A 16 -2.38 20.81 -1.80
N LEU A 17 -2.39 19.59 -1.26
CA LEU A 17 -2.91 18.42 -1.97
C LEU A 17 -4.41 18.56 -2.25
N VAL A 18 -5.18 19.03 -1.26
CA VAL A 18 -6.64 19.23 -1.40
C VAL A 18 -6.93 20.28 -2.47
N LEU A 19 -6.24 21.42 -2.45
CA LEU A 19 -6.44 22.50 -3.41
C LEU A 19 -6.12 22.05 -4.84
N ASN A 20 -5.01 21.34 -5.03
CA ASN A 20 -4.63 20.85 -6.36
C ASN A 20 -5.57 19.75 -6.88
N LYS A 21 -6.13 18.92 -5.99
CA LYS A 21 -7.18 17.94 -6.33
C LYS A 21 -8.46 18.62 -6.80
N ILE A 22 -8.94 19.64 -6.06
CA ILE A 22 -10.16 20.39 -6.41
C ILE A 22 -9.99 21.11 -7.76
N ARG A 23 -8.79 21.65 -8.03
CA ARG A 23 -8.47 22.31 -9.30
C ARG A 23 -8.31 21.33 -10.48
N GLY A 24 -8.26 20.03 -10.23
CA GLY A 24 -8.03 19.00 -11.25
C GLY A 24 -6.61 18.99 -11.83
N THR A 25 -5.70 19.85 -11.34
CA THR A 25 -4.31 19.92 -11.80
C THR A 25 -3.50 18.71 -11.35
N PHE A 26 -3.79 18.19 -10.15
CA PHE A 26 -3.11 17.03 -9.60
C PHE A 26 -4.09 16.10 -8.89
N ASN A 27 -4.36 14.95 -9.50
CA ASN A 27 -5.25 13.94 -8.93
C ASN A 27 -4.49 13.10 -7.90
N VAL A 28 -4.69 13.42 -6.62
CA VAL A 28 -3.98 12.78 -5.50
C VAL A 28 -4.92 12.36 -4.38
N VAL A 29 -4.57 11.27 -3.70
CA VAL A 29 -5.20 10.81 -2.45
C VAL A 29 -4.10 10.48 -1.45
N ALA A 30 -4.26 10.91 -0.21
CA ALA A 30 -3.36 10.57 0.89
C ALA A 30 -4.12 9.74 1.93
N VAL A 31 -3.50 8.67 2.42
CA VAL A 31 -4.03 7.78 3.47
C VAL A 31 -2.95 7.52 4.52
N LYS A 32 -3.36 7.27 5.76
CA LYS A 32 -2.44 6.90 6.83
C LYS A 32 -1.94 5.47 6.65
N ALA A 33 -0.67 5.26 6.93
CA ALA A 33 -0.03 3.97 6.90
C ALA A 33 -0.61 3.05 8.00
N PRO A 34 -0.83 1.77 7.71
CA PRO A 34 -1.36 0.84 8.70
C PRO A 34 -0.31 0.50 9.77
N GLY A 35 -0.77 0.32 11.01
CA GLY A 35 0.08 -0.06 12.13
C GLY A 35 0.94 1.08 12.70
N PHE A 36 1.86 0.72 13.60
CA PHE A 36 2.74 1.65 14.32
C PHE A 36 4.15 1.08 14.45
N GLY A 37 5.15 1.96 14.64
CA GLY A 37 6.54 1.57 14.84
C GLY A 37 7.08 0.66 13.73
N ASP A 38 7.83 -0.38 14.12
CA ASP A 38 8.45 -1.32 13.17
C ASP A 38 7.43 -2.11 12.34
N ARG A 39 6.22 -2.30 12.86
CA ARG A 39 5.15 -2.98 12.12
C ARG A 39 4.69 -2.14 10.94
N ARG A 40 4.60 -0.82 11.11
CA ARG A 40 4.27 0.09 10.01
C ARG A 40 5.31 0.01 8.90
N LYS A 41 6.60 0.06 9.26
CA LYS A 41 7.70 -0.08 8.29
C LYS A 41 7.59 -1.40 7.53
N ALA A 42 7.35 -2.50 8.25
CA ALA A 42 7.19 -3.82 7.64
C ALA A 42 5.96 -3.92 6.71
N MET A 43 4.85 -3.27 7.06
CA MET A 43 3.64 -3.24 6.22
C MET A 43 3.78 -2.31 5.01
N LEU A 44 4.46 -1.17 5.15
CA LEU A 44 4.80 -0.30 4.02
C LEU A 44 5.71 -1.03 3.02
N GLU A 45 6.67 -1.80 3.53
CA GLU A 45 7.54 -2.65 2.72
C GLU A 45 6.73 -3.71 1.97
N ASP A 46 5.74 -4.33 2.62
CA ASP A 46 4.85 -5.29 1.95
C ASP A 46 4.08 -4.65 0.79
N ILE A 47 3.56 -3.42 1.00
CA ILE A 47 2.83 -2.67 -0.03
C ILE A 47 3.78 -2.25 -1.16
N ALA A 48 5.01 -1.82 -0.83
CA ALA A 48 6.02 -1.46 -1.81
C ALA A 48 6.38 -2.66 -2.70
N ILE A 49 6.63 -3.83 -2.08
CA ILE A 49 6.89 -5.08 -2.82
C ILE A 49 5.70 -5.48 -3.70
N LEU A 50 4.47 -5.38 -3.18
CA LEU A 50 3.25 -5.68 -3.94
C LEU A 50 3.09 -4.77 -5.17
N THR A 51 3.45 -3.49 -5.03
CA THR A 51 3.29 -2.47 -6.08
C THR A 51 4.53 -2.29 -6.95
N GLY A 52 5.65 -2.93 -6.61
CA GLY A 52 6.93 -2.80 -7.32
C GLY A 52 7.66 -1.48 -7.04
N GLY A 53 7.34 -0.80 -5.94
CA GLY A 53 8.02 0.42 -5.49
C GLY A 53 9.03 0.17 -4.38
N THR A 54 9.65 1.26 -3.91
CA THR A 54 10.58 1.27 -2.77
C THR A 54 10.06 2.21 -1.71
N VAL A 55 10.05 1.77 -0.44
CA VAL A 55 9.68 2.65 0.68
C VAL A 55 10.76 3.72 0.86
N ILE A 56 10.36 4.98 0.75
CA ILE A 56 11.25 6.11 1.06
C ILE A 56 11.23 6.33 2.58
N THR A 57 12.37 6.09 3.22
CA THR A 57 12.55 6.28 4.66
C THR A 57 13.95 6.79 4.97
N GLU A 58 14.03 7.72 5.92
CA GLU A 58 15.28 8.30 6.39
C GLU A 58 16.20 7.25 7.05
N ASP A 59 15.62 6.19 7.62
CA ASP A 59 16.39 5.09 8.23
C ASP A 59 17.30 4.37 7.21
N LEU A 60 16.90 4.38 5.94
CA LEU A 60 17.66 3.79 4.83
C LEU A 60 18.48 4.85 4.07
N GLY A 61 18.53 6.09 4.57
CA GLY A 61 19.20 7.21 3.92
C GLY A 61 18.49 7.70 2.66
N LEU A 62 17.22 7.36 2.47
CA LEU A 62 16.42 7.78 1.34
C LEU A 62 15.60 9.03 1.71
N GLU A 63 15.79 10.10 0.96
CA GLU A 63 15.02 11.33 1.14
C GLU A 63 13.96 11.50 0.06
N LEU A 64 12.81 12.07 0.42
CA LEU A 64 11.70 12.30 -0.51
C LEU A 64 12.10 13.25 -1.66
N LYS A 65 13.03 14.18 -1.41
CA LYS A 65 13.54 15.12 -2.43
C LYS A 65 14.27 14.42 -3.58
N ASP A 66 14.85 13.25 -3.31
CA ASP A 66 15.63 12.46 -4.24
C ASP A 66 14.81 11.30 -4.85
N ALA A 67 13.51 11.21 -4.51
CA ALA A 67 12.64 10.16 -5.01
C ALA A 67 12.44 10.31 -6.52
N THR A 68 12.65 9.20 -7.24
CA THR A 68 12.51 9.12 -8.69
C THR A 68 11.30 8.28 -9.08
N MET A 69 10.83 8.42 -10.31
CA MET A 69 9.69 7.63 -10.83
C MET A 69 9.83 6.11 -10.63
N PRO A 70 11.02 5.49 -10.80
CA PRO A 70 11.21 4.06 -10.53
C PRO A 70 11.01 3.64 -9.07
N ALA A 71 11.11 4.57 -8.11
CA ALA A 71 10.86 4.27 -6.70
C ALA A 71 9.36 4.21 -6.37
N LEU A 72 8.51 4.76 -7.23
CA LEU A 72 7.05 4.77 -7.03
C LEU A 72 6.44 3.45 -7.50
N GLY A 73 5.66 2.82 -6.63
CA GLY A 73 4.89 1.63 -6.97
C GLY A 73 3.72 1.94 -7.91
N GLN A 74 3.24 0.92 -8.62
CA GLN A 74 2.09 1.01 -9.52
C GLN A 74 1.02 -0.02 -9.16
N ALA A 75 -0.24 0.34 -9.44
CA ALA A 75 -1.40 -0.52 -9.29
C ALA A 75 -2.47 -0.17 -10.34
N ALA A 76 -3.24 -1.14 -10.78
CA ALA A 76 -4.29 -0.91 -11.79
C ALA A 76 -5.48 -0.12 -11.23
N LYS A 77 -5.88 -0.42 -9.99
CA LYS A 77 -6.98 0.29 -9.32
C LYS A 77 -6.73 0.43 -7.83
N VAL A 78 -7.01 1.62 -7.32
CA VAL A 78 -7.03 1.90 -5.88
C VAL A 78 -8.40 2.44 -5.50
N THR A 79 -9.02 1.85 -4.49
CA THR A 79 -10.28 2.34 -3.90
C THR A 79 -9.99 2.74 -2.46
N VAL A 80 -10.36 3.97 -2.10
CA VAL A 80 -10.15 4.53 -0.75
C VAL A 80 -11.50 4.92 -0.19
N ASP A 81 -11.87 4.29 0.91
CA ASP A 81 -13.04 4.61 1.72
C ASP A 81 -12.61 5.25 3.05
N LYS A 82 -13.58 5.62 3.89
CA LYS A 82 -13.32 6.23 5.20
C LYS A 82 -12.41 5.36 6.08
N ASP A 83 -12.65 4.05 6.08
CA ASP A 83 -12.01 3.12 7.01
C ASP A 83 -11.11 2.09 6.31
N SER A 84 -11.05 2.09 4.97
CA SER A 84 -10.31 1.06 4.22
C SER A 84 -9.65 1.60 2.95
N THR A 85 -8.56 0.95 2.55
CA THR A 85 -7.87 1.19 1.28
C THR A 85 -7.60 -0.14 0.60
N VAL A 86 -8.09 -0.30 -0.63
CA VAL A 86 -7.97 -1.52 -1.42
C VAL A 86 -7.12 -1.23 -2.65
N ILE A 87 -6.00 -1.93 -2.77
CA ILE A 87 -5.10 -1.86 -3.92
C ILE A 87 -5.28 -3.14 -4.74
N VAL A 88 -5.58 -2.99 -6.02
CA VAL A 88 -5.90 -4.10 -6.94
C VAL A 88 -4.85 -4.11 -8.06
N GLU A 89 -4.33 -5.31 -8.34
CA GLU A 89 -3.33 -5.57 -9.38
C GLU A 89 -2.10 -4.65 -9.26
N GLY A 90 -1.31 -4.85 -8.21
CA GLY A 90 -0.01 -4.20 -8.05
C GLY A 90 1.02 -4.70 -9.08
N ALA A 91 1.96 -3.83 -9.47
CA ALA A 91 2.98 -4.14 -10.48
C ALA A 91 4.24 -4.83 -9.92
N GLY A 92 4.18 -5.37 -8.70
CA GLY A 92 5.27 -6.11 -8.07
C GLY A 92 5.60 -7.41 -8.81
N SER A 93 6.89 -7.79 -8.82
CA SER A 93 7.29 -9.06 -9.43
C SER A 93 6.80 -10.24 -8.59
N SER A 94 6.32 -11.30 -9.25
CA SER A 94 5.85 -12.51 -8.56
C SER A 94 6.94 -13.15 -7.70
N GLU A 95 8.20 -13.03 -8.11
CA GLU A 95 9.35 -13.50 -7.35
C GLU A 95 9.56 -12.69 -6.06
N ALA A 96 9.51 -11.35 -6.13
CA ALA A 96 9.66 -10.51 -4.94
C ALA A 96 8.52 -10.77 -3.93
N ILE A 97 7.28 -10.92 -4.42
CA ILE A 97 6.12 -11.25 -3.59
C ILE A 97 6.30 -12.65 -2.95
N ALA A 98 6.72 -13.65 -3.73
CA ALA A 98 6.94 -15.01 -3.22
C ALA A 98 8.06 -15.04 -2.16
N ASN A 99 9.15 -14.32 -2.39
CA ASN A 99 10.25 -14.19 -1.43
C ASN A 99 9.76 -13.52 -0.13
N ARG A 100 8.94 -12.47 -0.25
CA ARG A 100 8.37 -11.79 0.91
C ARG A 100 7.43 -12.69 1.70
N VAL A 101 6.58 -13.46 1.02
CA VAL A 101 5.72 -14.49 1.62
C VAL A 101 6.55 -15.55 2.33
N GLY A 102 7.64 -16.02 1.73
CA GLY A 102 8.58 -16.98 2.34
C GLY A 102 9.20 -16.45 3.62
N LEU A 103 9.66 -15.20 3.63
CA LEU A 103 10.21 -14.54 4.80
C LEU A 103 9.20 -14.47 5.95
N ILE A 104 7.96 -14.06 5.69
CA ILE A 104 6.91 -14.01 6.72
C ILE A 104 6.57 -15.41 7.26
N LYS A 105 6.57 -16.44 6.41
CA LYS A 105 6.38 -17.84 6.85
C LYS A 105 7.49 -18.31 7.78
N SER A 106 8.76 -18.02 7.48
CA SER A 106 9.86 -18.37 8.39
C SER A 106 9.75 -17.64 9.74
N GLN A 107 9.31 -16.37 9.74
CA GLN A 107 9.09 -15.61 10.96
C GLN A 107 7.97 -16.23 11.82
N LEU A 108 6.91 -16.73 11.18
CA LEU A 108 5.81 -17.43 11.84
C LEU A 108 6.25 -18.72 12.55
N GLU A 109 7.23 -19.44 12.02
CA GLU A 109 7.76 -20.67 12.64
C GLU A 109 8.63 -20.37 13.86
N THR A 110 9.36 -19.27 13.83
CA THR A 110 10.28 -18.88 14.92
C THR A 110 9.60 -18.10 16.05
N THR A 111 8.41 -17.55 15.83
CA THR A 111 7.76 -16.71 16.84
C THR A 111 7.09 -17.54 17.94
N THR A 112 7.41 -17.20 19.18
CA THR A 112 6.83 -17.79 20.40
C THR A 112 5.65 -16.98 20.94
N SER A 113 5.43 -15.77 20.40
CA SER A 113 4.36 -14.85 20.80
C SER A 113 3.10 -15.08 19.96
N ASP A 114 1.99 -15.42 20.61
CA ASP A 114 0.70 -15.61 19.94
C ASP A 114 0.22 -14.33 19.25
N PHE A 115 0.49 -13.18 19.86
CA PHE A 115 0.16 -11.87 19.29
C PHE A 115 0.94 -11.59 18.00
N ASP A 116 2.23 -11.89 17.96
CA ASP A 116 3.02 -11.71 16.74
C ASP A 116 2.64 -12.73 15.68
N ARG A 117 2.26 -13.95 16.08
CA ARG A 117 1.75 -14.97 15.16
C ARG A 117 0.48 -14.50 14.44
N GLU A 118 -0.48 -13.96 15.18
CA GLU A 118 -1.71 -13.39 14.60
C GLU A 118 -1.40 -12.28 13.59
N LYS A 119 -0.52 -11.34 13.95
CA LYS A 119 -0.20 -10.20 13.08
C LYS A 119 0.61 -10.59 11.85
N LEU A 120 1.50 -11.57 11.95
CA LEU A 120 2.19 -12.12 10.79
C LEU A 120 1.23 -12.90 9.87
N GLN A 121 0.25 -13.62 10.44
CA GLN A 121 -0.80 -14.27 9.65
C GLN A 121 -1.67 -13.27 8.90
N GLU A 122 -2.06 -12.14 9.51
CA GLU A 122 -2.81 -11.08 8.82
C GLU A 122 -2.05 -10.53 7.61
N ARG A 123 -0.74 -10.29 7.76
CA ARG A 123 0.12 -9.80 6.67
C ARG A 123 0.27 -10.84 5.57
N LEU A 124 0.53 -12.10 5.95
CA LEU A 124 0.61 -13.22 5.03
C LEU A 124 -0.68 -13.38 4.22
N ALA A 125 -1.84 -13.31 4.88
CA ALA A 125 -3.13 -13.43 4.24
C ALA A 125 -3.36 -12.32 3.21
N LYS A 126 -2.97 -11.07 3.51
CA LYS A 126 -3.08 -9.95 2.57
C LYS A 126 -2.19 -10.10 1.35
N LEU A 127 -0.97 -10.62 1.51
CA LEU A 127 -0.03 -10.82 0.40
C LEU A 127 -0.36 -12.06 -0.45
N ALA A 128 -0.78 -13.15 0.19
CA ALA A 128 -1.05 -14.41 -0.52
C ALA A 128 -2.49 -14.53 -1.04
N GLY A 129 -3.45 -13.90 -0.36
CA GLY A 129 -4.89 -14.02 -0.69
C GLY A 129 -5.32 -13.21 -1.90
N GLY A 130 -4.60 -12.13 -2.23
CA GLY A 130 -4.92 -11.26 -3.36
C GLY A 130 -6.29 -10.58 -3.23
N VAL A 131 -6.81 -10.08 -4.36
CA VAL A 131 -8.12 -9.43 -4.44
C VAL A 131 -8.93 -10.05 -5.58
N ALA A 132 -10.12 -10.56 -5.26
CA ALA A 132 -11.07 -11.05 -6.26
C ALA A 132 -11.90 -9.88 -6.82
N VAL A 133 -11.94 -9.75 -8.14
CA VAL A 133 -12.74 -8.72 -8.83
C VAL A 133 -13.85 -9.39 -9.61
N ILE A 134 -15.10 -9.11 -9.25
CA ILE A 134 -16.29 -9.56 -9.99
C ILE A 134 -16.78 -8.42 -10.86
N LYS A 135 -16.77 -8.62 -12.19
CA LYS A 135 -17.27 -7.66 -13.16
C LYS A 135 -18.69 -8.04 -13.57
N VAL A 136 -19.68 -7.26 -13.14
CA VAL A 136 -21.08 -7.42 -13.54
C VAL A 136 -21.37 -6.47 -14.69
N GLY A 137 -21.98 -6.99 -15.77
CA GLY A 137 -22.40 -6.18 -16.92
C GLY A 137 -23.90 -5.97 -16.92
N ALA A 138 -24.35 -4.78 -17.34
CA ALA A 138 -25.75 -4.47 -17.58
C ALA A 138 -25.92 -3.76 -18.93
N ALA A 139 -27.12 -3.85 -19.50
CA ALA A 139 -27.44 -3.24 -20.79
C ALA A 139 -27.69 -1.72 -20.70
N THR A 140 -27.97 -1.20 -19.50
CA THR A 140 -28.21 0.22 -19.23
C THR A 140 -27.59 0.62 -17.88
N GLU A 141 -27.20 1.89 -17.74
CA GLU A 141 -26.65 2.42 -16.47
C GLU A 141 -27.63 2.28 -15.29
N THR A 142 -28.93 2.26 -15.56
CA THR A 142 -29.99 2.10 -14.54
C THR A 142 -30.15 0.67 -14.04
N ALA A 143 -29.61 -0.31 -14.77
CA ALA A 143 -29.68 -1.73 -14.43
C ALA A 143 -28.38 -2.27 -13.82
N LEU A 144 -27.41 -1.38 -13.55
CA LEU A 144 -26.08 -1.65 -13.00
C LEU A 144 -26.03 -1.44 -11.48
#